data_AF-A0A2W0BCP9-F1
#
_entry.id   AF-A0A2W0BCP9-F1
#
_cell.length_a   1.000
_cell.length_b   1.000
_cell.length_c   1.000
_cell.angle_alpha   90.00
_cell.angle_beta   90.00
_cell.angle_gamma   90.00
#
_symmetry.space_group_name_H-M   'P 1'
#
loop_
_entity.id
_entity.type
_entity.pdbx_description
1 polymer ?
#
loop_
_entity_poly.entity_id
_entity_poly.type
_entity_poly.pdbx_seq_one_letter_code
_entity_poly.pdbx_strand_id
1 'polypeptide(L)'
;MLRTAFEEAFRRVSAISGNLARLAYLASLQQQPGVYSHWGLAHDYGEEPVCDAFRHAHWMVLENMLQTDLSELEGELAMHAEDTMETKTKSLRNLLDQAALIPMNPGKHVDAHLKYVFASLQALARHSS
;
A
#
# COMPACT_ATOMS: atom_id res chain seq x y z
N MET A 1 14.00 -26.36 -4.66
CA MET A 1 13.71 -25.16 -5.46
C MET A 1 14.12 -23.97 -4.58
N LEU A 2 15.14 -23.20 -4.97
CA LEU A 2 15.55 -22.00 -4.22
C LEU A 2 14.56 -20.89 -4.57
N ARG A 3 13.78 -20.45 -3.58
CA ARG A 3 12.82 -19.35 -3.72
C ARG A 3 13.56 -18.02 -3.65
N THR A 4 13.14 -17.01 -4.40
CA THR A 4 13.82 -15.71 -4.45
C THR A 4 13.25 -14.71 -3.43
N ALA A 5 14.02 -13.67 -3.10
CA ALA A 5 13.54 -12.54 -2.28
C ALA A 5 12.27 -11.90 -2.87
N PHE A 6 12.21 -11.84 -4.21
CA PHE A 6 11.07 -11.32 -4.96
C PHE A 6 9.80 -12.13 -4.72
N GLU A 7 9.84 -13.44 -4.98
CA GLU A 7 8.68 -14.32 -4.77
C GLU A 7 8.17 -14.25 -3.33
N GLU A 8 9.07 -14.15 -2.36
CA GLU A 8 8.68 -14.04 -0.96
C GLU A 8 8.12 -12.70 -0.54
N ALA A 9 8.63 -11.60 -1.10
CA ALA A 9 8.01 -10.29 -0.89
C ALA A 9 6.60 -10.27 -1.48
N PHE A 10 6.43 -10.75 -2.71
CA PHE A 10 5.12 -10.85 -3.36
C PHE A 10 4.15 -11.74 -2.60
N ARG A 11 4.61 -12.89 -2.09
CA ARG A 11 3.78 -13.79 -1.29
C ARG A 11 3.29 -13.12 -0.01
N ARG A 12 4.17 -12.39 0.69
CA ARG A 12 3.80 -11.64 1.91
C ARG A 12 2.78 -10.55 1.61
N VAL A 13 3.04 -9.73 0.59
CA VAL A 13 2.15 -8.63 0.20
C VAL A 13 0.80 -9.17 -0.28
N SER A 14 0.80 -10.23 -1.07
CA SER A 14 -0.43 -10.86 -1.59
C SER A 14 -1.28 -11.49 -0.49
N ALA A 15 -0.68 -11.90 0.63
CA ALA A 15 -1.41 -12.45 1.79
C ALA A 15 -2.22 -11.38 2.53
N ILE A 16 -1.96 -10.10 2.29
CA ILE A 16 -2.75 -8.99 2.82
C ILE A 16 -3.95 -8.76 1.90
N SER A 17 -5.14 -8.70 2.46
CA SER A 17 -6.38 -8.45 1.72
C SER A 17 -6.54 -6.96 1.45
N GLY A 18 -6.80 -6.61 0.18
CA GLY A 18 -7.08 -5.25 -0.26
C GLY A 18 -5.85 -4.42 -0.60
N ASN A 19 -5.98 -3.55 -1.60
CA ASN A 19 -4.90 -2.69 -2.08
C ASN A 19 -4.55 -1.59 -1.07
N LEU A 20 -5.52 -1.02 -0.37
CA LEU A 20 -5.25 0.02 0.65
C LEU A 20 -4.38 -0.52 1.80
N ALA A 21 -4.69 -1.73 2.28
CA ALA A 21 -3.92 -2.37 3.35
C ALA A 21 -2.51 -2.78 2.89
N ARG A 22 -2.37 -3.24 1.63
CA ARG A 22 -1.06 -3.55 1.04
C ARG A 22 -0.19 -2.30 0.92
N LEU A 23 -0.75 -1.17 0.49
CA LEU A 23 -0.01 0.11 0.45
C LEU A 23 0.43 0.54 1.84
N ALA A 24 -0.46 0.46 2.84
CA ALA A 24 -0.11 0.78 4.23
C ALA A 24 1.06 -0.08 4.74
N TYR A 25 1.01 -1.39 4.48
CA TYR A 25 2.08 -2.30 4.86
C TYR A 25 3.40 -1.94 4.17
N LEU A 26 3.39 -1.67 2.87
CA LEU A 26 4.60 -1.32 2.12
C LEU A 26 5.18 0.03 2.54
N ALA A 27 4.33 1.01 2.84
CA ALA A 27 4.73 2.28 3.44
C ALA A 27 5.42 2.06 4.80
N SER A 28 4.89 1.16 5.64
CA SER A 28 5.48 0.83 6.96
C SER A 28 6.86 0.18 6.88
N LEU A 29 7.18 -0.49 5.77
CA LEU A 29 8.50 -1.10 5.53
C LEU A 29 9.55 -0.08 5.06
N GLN A 30 9.11 1.11 4.64
CA GLN A 30 9.99 2.12 4.10
C GLN A 30 10.66 2.92 5.22
N GLN A 31 11.98 2.74 5.38
CA GLN A 31 12.78 3.45 6.40
C GLN A 31 13.13 4.87 5.94
N GLN A 32 13.32 5.04 4.63
CA GLN A 32 13.59 6.30 3.94
C GLN A 32 12.96 6.23 2.56
N PRO A 33 12.66 7.36 1.89
CA PRO A 33 12.11 7.37 0.53
C PRO A 33 12.78 6.35 -0.41
N GLY A 34 12.03 5.32 -0.82
CA GLY A 34 12.51 4.27 -1.73
C GLY A 34 13.43 3.19 -1.13
N VAL A 35 13.70 3.24 0.18
CA VAL A 35 14.53 2.27 0.92
C VAL A 35 13.64 1.43 1.83
N TYR A 36 13.48 0.16 1.47
CA TYR A 36 12.68 -0.81 2.22
C TYR A 36 13.59 -1.72 3.02
N SER A 37 13.18 -2.05 4.24
CA SER A 37 13.86 -3.07 5.04
C SER A 37 12.85 -4.01 5.67
N HIS A 38 13.18 -5.30 5.66
CA HIS A 38 12.40 -6.34 6.31
C HIS A 38 13.37 -7.37 6.89
N TRP A 39 13.62 -7.25 8.20
CA TRP A 39 14.64 -8.04 8.92
C TRP A 39 14.61 -9.53 8.58
N GLY A 40 13.44 -10.16 8.62
CA GLY A 40 13.32 -11.61 8.39
C GLY A 40 13.63 -12.06 6.95
N LEU A 41 13.51 -11.16 5.97
CA LEU A 41 13.86 -11.48 4.58
C LEU A 41 15.29 -11.08 4.28
N ALA A 42 15.76 -9.97 4.86
CA ALA A 42 17.14 -9.53 4.73
C ALA A 42 18.11 -10.56 5.33
N HIS A 43 17.70 -11.30 6.37
CA HIS A 43 18.47 -12.41 6.93
C HIS A 43 18.72 -13.53 5.89
N ASP A 44 17.70 -13.90 5.12
CA ASP A 44 17.75 -15.03 4.19
C ASP A 44 18.29 -14.66 2.81
N TYR A 45 18.05 -13.42 2.35
CA TYR A 45 18.28 -12.98 0.97
C TYR A 45 19.17 -11.72 0.83
N GLY A 46 19.56 -11.09 1.94
CA GLY A 46 20.31 -9.83 1.93
C GLY A 46 19.43 -8.57 1.80
N GLU A 47 19.92 -7.43 2.27
CA GLU A 47 19.17 -6.17 2.31
C GLU A 47 18.82 -5.65 0.90
N GLU A 48 19.76 -5.65 -0.04
CA GLU A 48 19.56 -5.07 -1.37
C GLU A 48 18.51 -5.84 -2.20
N PRO A 49 18.57 -7.18 -2.33
CA PRO A 49 17.53 -7.93 -3.04
C PRO A 49 16.14 -7.77 -2.42
N VAL A 50 16.06 -7.60 -1.10
CA VAL A 50 14.80 -7.40 -0.37
C VAL A 50 14.26 -5.99 -0.58
N CYS A 51 15.13 -4.99 -0.56
CA CYS A 51 14.78 -3.61 -0.85
C CYS A 51 14.20 -3.47 -2.26
N ASP A 52 14.85 -4.06 -3.26
CA ASP A 52 14.37 -4.06 -4.65
C ASP A 52 13.06 -4.82 -4.81
N ALA A 53 12.92 -5.97 -4.14
CA ALA A 53 11.68 -6.75 -4.16
C ALA A 53 10.48 -5.96 -3.61
N PHE A 54 10.64 -5.29 -2.46
CA PHE A 54 9.56 -4.47 -1.89
C PHE A 54 9.32 -3.18 -2.67
N ARG A 55 10.35 -2.58 -3.27
CA ARG A 55 10.18 -1.45 -4.19
C ARG A 55 9.31 -1.83 -5.38
N HIS A 56 9.57 -2.98 -5.98
CA HIS A 56 8.78 -3.47 -7.11
C HIS A 56 7.35 -3.84 -6.69
N ALA A 57 7.19 -4.52 -5.55
CA ALA A 57 5.86 -4.84 -5.01
C ALA A 57 5.03 -3.59 -4.73
N HIS A 58 5.64 -2.53 -4.19
CA HIS A 58 4.95 -1.25 -3.93
C HIS A 58 4.44 -0.61 -5.22
N TRP A 59 5.26 -0.61 -6.27
CA TRP A 59 4.83 -0.14 -7.58
C TRP A 59 3.66 -0.95 -8.15
N MET A 60 3.74 -2.27 -8.11
CA MET A 60 2.66 -3.13 -8.62
C MET A 60 1.36 -2.95 -7.84
N VAL A 61 1.42 -2.81 -6.51
CA VAL A 61 0.24 -2.56 -5.69
C VAL A 61 -0.37 -1.19 -6.01
N LEU A 62 0.46 -0.16 -6.18
CA LEU A 62 -0.03 1.16 -6.56
C LEU A 62 -0.74 1.12 -7.92
N GLU A 63 -0.13 0.50 -8.92
CA GLU A 63 -0.72 0.37 -10.26
C GLU A 63 -2.06 -0.39 -10.21
N ASN A 64 -2.12 -1.49 -9.47
CA ASN A 64 -3.37 -2.22 -9.27
C ASN A 64 -4.43 -1.36 -8.58
N MET A 65 -4.07 -0.63 -7.52
CA MET A 65 -4.99 0.26 -6.81
C MET A 65 -5.57 1.33 -7.74
N LEU A 66 -4.74 1.94 -8.60
CA LEU A 66 -5.18 2.94 -9.56
C LEU A 66 -6.07 2.37 -10.68
N GLN A 67 -6.05 1.05 -10.89
CA GLN A 67 -6.93 0.34 -11.81
C GLN A 67 -8.16 -0.27 -11.12
N THR A 68 -8.23 -0.20 -9.79
CA THR A 68 -9.34 -0.75 -9.01
C THR A 68 -10.50 0.22 -9.00
N ASP A 69 -11.73 -0.30 -9.16
CA ASP A 69 -12.93 0.53 -9.13
C ASP A 69 -13.10 1.22 -7.77
N LEU A 70 -13.56 2.47 -7.79
CA LEU A 70 -13.69 3.28 -6.58
C LEU A 70 -14.63 2.63 -5.54
N SER A 71 -15.67 1.92 -5.97
CA SER A 71 -16.59 1.19 -5.09
C SER A 71 -15.93 0.01 -4.39
N GLU A 72 -14.97 -0.66 -5.04
CA GLU A 72 -14.21 -1.74 -4.43
C GLU A 72 -13.24 -1.18 -3.37
N LEU A 73 -12.54 -0.08 -3.69
CA LEU A 73 -11.69 0.62 -2.72
C LEU A 73 -12.50 1.17 -1.52
N GLU A 74 -13.73 1.64 -1.73
CA GLU A 74 -14.62 2.02 -0.63
C GLU A 74 -14.99 0.82 0.25
N GLY A 75 -15.24 -0.34 -0.37
CA GLY A 75 -15.49 -1.61 0.33
C GLY A 75 -14.30 -2.05 1.18
N GLU A 76 -13.08 -1.98 0.64
CA GLU A 76 -11.85 -2.23 1.40
C GLU A 76 -11.73 -1.32 2.62
N LEU A 77 -11.99 -0.02 2.43
CA LEU A 77 -11.94 0.97 3.50
C LEU A 77 -13.00 0.70 4.58
N ALA A 78 -14.21 0.27 4.17
CA ALA A 78 -15.28 -0.08 5.09
C ALA A 78 -14.91 -1.29 5.95
N MET A 79 -14.41 -2.36 5.35
CA MET A 79 -13.94 -3.55 6.08
C MET A 79 -12.83 -3.20 7.08
N HIS A 80 -11.83 -2.42 6.65
CA HIS A 80 -10.74 -1.99 7.55
C HIS A 80 -11.24 -1.13 8.71
N ALA A 81 -12.19 -0.22 8.45
CA ALA A 81 -12.81 0.62 9.48
C ALA A 81 -13.59 -0.23 10.50
N GLU A 82 -14.32 -1.25 10.05
CA GLU A 82 -15.03 -2.19 10.91
C GLU A 82 -14.05 -3.00 11.79
N ASP A 83 -13.00 -3.57 11.20
CA ASP A 83 -11.99 -4.37 11.91
C ASP A 83 -11.26 -3.56 13.00
N THR A 84 -11.03 -2.28 12.75
CA THR A 84 -10.34 -1.36 13.68
C THR A 84 -11.29 -0.62 14.64
N MET A 85 -12.60 -0.86 14.54
CA MET A 85 -13.64 -0.10 15.25
C MET A 85 -13.51 1.42 15.05
N GLU A 86 -13.12 1.83 13.84
CA GLU A 86 -12.96 3.22 13.45
C GLU A 86 -14.05 3.66 12.46
N THR A 87 -14.20 4.96 12.26
CA THR A 87 -15.01 5.46 11.13
C THR A 87 -14.20 5.37 9.85
N LYS A 88 -14.86 5.20 8.69
CA LYS A 88 -14.21 5.23 7.36
C LYS A 88 -13.34 6.48 7.18
N THR A 89 -13.81 7.62 7.66
CA THR A 89 -13.07 8.89 7.60
C THR A 89 -11.80 8.86 8.46
N LYS A 90 -11.84 8.26 9.66
CA LYS A 90 -10.65 8.12 10.53
C LYS A 90 -9.66 7.12 9.94
N SER A 91 -10.15 5.96 9.50
CA SER A 91 -9.36 4.93 8.83
C SER A 91 -8.61 5.49 7.60
N LEU A 92 -9.31 6.23 6.73
CA LEU A 92 -8.67 6.86 5.57
C LEU A 92 -7.65 7.93 5.96
N ARG A 93 -7.94 8.74 6.99
CA ARG A 93 -6.97 9.72 7.47
C ARG A 93 -5.70 9.05 7.98
N ASN A 94 -5.84 8.01 8.81
CA ASN A 94 -4.72 7.24 9.33
C ASN A 94 -3.89 6.62 8.21
N LEU A 95 -4.53 6.18 7.12
CA LEU A 95 -3.83 5.73 5.92
C LEU A 95 -3.03 6.88 5.30
N LEU A 96 -3.69 8.00 4.99
CA LEU A 96 -3.08 9.17 4.32
C LEU A 96 -1.95 9.83 5.13
N ASP A 97 -2.01 9.74 6.46
CA ASP A 97 -0.99 10.27 7.36
C ASP A 97 0.29 9.41 7.36
N GLN A 98 0.26 8.20 6.78
CA GLN A 98 1.46 7.40 6.61
C GLN A 98 2.40 8.06 5.62
N ALA A 99 3.57 8.47 6.13
CA ALA A 99 4.70 8.80 5.28
C ALA A 99 4.96 7.64 4.32
N ALA A 100 5.36 7.96 3.09
CA ALA A 100 5.76 6.98 2.09
C ALA A 100 4.65 6.09 1.49
N LEU A 101 3.37 6.46 1.56
CA LEU A 101 2.30 5.81 0.79
C LEU A 101 2.54 5.75 -0.73
N ILE A 102 3.35 6.69 -1.23
CA ILE A 102 3.69 6.79 -2.65
C ILE A 102 5.12 6.29 -2.82
N PRO A 103 5.38 5.31 -3.72
CA PRO A 103 6.72 4.88 -4.04
C PRO A 103 7.53 6.05 -4.62
N MET A 104 8.85 6.00 -4.47
CA MET A 104 9.73 7.04 -4.95
C MET A 104 9.66 7.18 -6.48
N ASN A 105 9.61 8.41 -6.97
CA ASN A 105 9.52 8.80 -8.39
C ASN A 105 8.30 8.21 -9.14
N PRO A 106 7.07 8.43 -8.63
CA PRO A 106 5.85 7.89 -9.23
C PRO A 106 5.55 8.46 -10.63
N GLY A 107 6.10 9.64 -10.93
CA GLY A 107 5.77 10.43 -12.10
C GLY A 107 4.55 11.33 -11.83
N LYS A 108 4.56 12.53 -12.44
CA LYS A 108 3.56 13.58 -12.15
C LYS A 108 2.11 13.15 -12.41
N HIS A 109 1.90 12.27 -13.38
CA HIS A 109 0.56 11.80 -13.73
C HIS A 109 0.00 10.84 -12.67
N VAL A 110 0.83 9.91 -12.18
CA VAL A 110 0.48 8.95 -11.12
C VAL A 110 0.18 9.71 -9.82
N ASP A 111 0.99 10.71 -9.48
CA ASP A 111 0.73 11.58 -8.32
C ASP A 111 -0.63 12.29 -8.39
N ALA A 112 -0.99 12.82 -9.56
CA ALA A 112 -2.25 13.51 -9.75
C ALA A 112 -3.45 12.54 -9.68
N HIS A 113 -3.33 11.37 -10.31
CA HIS A 113 -4.38 10.36 -10.29
C HIS A 113 -4.61 9.83 -8.88
N LEU A 114 -3.53 9.52 -8.15
CA LEU A 114 -3.62 9.05 -6.78
C LEU A 114 -4.29 10.07 -5.85
N LYS A 115 -3.93 11.35 -5.97
CA LYS A 115 -4.59 12.44 -5.23
C LYS A 115 -6.08 12.52 -5.53
N TYR A 116 -6.47 12.32 -6.79
CA TYR A 116 -7.87 12.30 -7.19
C TYR A 116 -8.61 11.11 -6.56
N VAL A 117 -8.05 9.90 -6.65
CA VAL A 117 -8.63 8.70 -6.02
C VAL A 117 -8.84 8.90 -4.51
N PHE A 118 -7.83 9.40 -3.80
CA PHE A 118 -7.95 9.66 -2.37
C PHE A 118 -8.96 10.76 -2.03
N ALA A 119 -9.03 11.83 -2.83
CA ALA A 119 -10.05 12.86 -2.64
C ALA A 119 -11.47 12.31 -2.85
N SER A 120 -11.66 11.44 -3.86
CA SER A 120 -12.93 10.77 -4.11
C SER A 120 -13.31 9.82 -2.97
N LEU A 121 -12.37 9.00 -2.48
CA LEU A 121 -12.59 8.14 -1.31
C LEU A 121 -12.93 8.96 -0.06
N GLN A 122 -12.28 10.10 0.13
CA GLN A 122 -12.56 10.98 1.26
C GLN A 122 -13.96 11.60 1.18
N ALA A 123 -14.42 11.96 -0.03
CA ALA A 123 -15.78 12.44 -0.23
C ALA A 123 -16.80 11.33 0.08
N LEU A 124 -16.60 10.12 -0.46
CA LEU A 124 -17.47 8.97 -0.21
C LEU A 124 -17.55 8.64 1.29
N ALA A 125 -16.40 8.53 1.96
CA ALA A 125 -16.33 8.21 3.39
C ALA A 125 -17.10 9.20 4.30
N ARG A 126 -17.31 10.45 3.87
CA ARG A 126 -18.10 11.46 4.59
C ARG A 126 -19.60 11.34 4.36
N HIS A 127 -20.01 10.81 3.21
CA HIS A 127 -21.41 10.73 2.79
C HIS A 127 -22.07 9.39 3.09
N SER A 128 -21.29 8.31 3.19
CA SER A 128 -21.78 6.95 3.47
C SER A 128 -21.66 6.56 4.96
N SER A 129 -21.70 7.54 5.88
CA SER A 129 -21.66 7.37 7.35
C SER A 129 -23.03 7.54 7.99
#